data_AF-A0A344UJK8-F1
#
_entry.id   AF-A0A344UJK8-F1
#
_cell.length_a   1.000
_cell.length_b   1.000
_cell.length_c   1.000
_cell.angle_alpha   90.00
_cell.angle_beta   90.00
_cell.angle_gamma   90.00
#
_symmetry.space_group_name_H-M   'P 1'
#
loop_
_entity.id
_entity.type
_entity.pdbx_description
1 polymer ?
#
loop_
_entity_poly.entity_id
_entity_poly.type
_entity_poly.pdbx_seq_one_letter_code
_entity_poly.pdbx_strand_id
1 'polypeptide(L)'
;MSNITPLVPPTFNQDADTNKPNHLPATVAALVELDQIITKLQNPLTHHSPTALRLLVERLAELNQEIEQALSTSNQTLARTSEGMQSLLDLLRLADGTPFPARQLFSLLTPLHQELLLARYQLVGRV
;
A
#
# COMPACT_ATOMS: atom_id res chain seq x y z
N MET A 1 7.33 -0.90 55.49
CA MET A 1 8.44 -1.32 54.60
C MET A 1 7.80 -1.87 53.33
N SER A 2 7.81 -1.10 52.25
CA SER A 2 7.20 -1.50 50.96
C SER A 2 8.30 -1.61 49.92
N ASN A 3 8.38 -2.81 49.35
CA ASN A 3 9.37 -3.29 48.40
C ASN A 3 9.01 -2.78 47.00
N ILE A 4 9.83 -1.92 46.39
CA ILE A 4 9.63 -1.43 45.02
C ILE A 4 10.68 -2.09 44.14
N THR A 5 10.25 -3.09 43.37
CA THR A 5 11.05 -3.69 42.30
C THR A 5 11.25 -2.65 41.18
N PRO A 6 12.49 -2.38 40.73
CA PRO A 6 12.70 -1.49 39.59
C PRO A 6 12.33 -2.21 38.28
N LEU A 7 11.51 -1.55 37.46
CA LEU A 7 11.13 -1.98 36.12
C LEU A 7 12.38 -1.91 35.21
N VAL A 8 12.91 -3.06 34.82
CA VAL A 8 13.99 -3.15 33.82
C VAL A 8 13.38 -2.90 32.43
N PRO A 9 13.94 -1.99 31.60
CA PRO A 9 13.48 -1.79 30.23
C PRO A 9 13.79 -3.05 29.38
N PRO A 10 12.94 -3.42 28.41
CA PRO A 10 13.22 -4.55 27.56
C PRO A 10 14.44 -4.24 26.68
N THR A 11 15.46 -5.08 26.80
CA THR A 11 16.59 -5.15 25.87
C THR A 11 16.03 -5.49 24.50
N PHE A 12 15.98 -4.52 23.60
CA PHE A 12 15.81 -4.80 22.18
C PHE A 12 17.11 -5.48 21.73
N ASN A 13 17.06 -6.80 21.60
CA ASN A 13 18.09 -7.55 20.88
C ASN A 13 18.16 -6.99 19.46
N GLN A 14 19.18 -6.17 19.24
CA GLN A 14 19.46 -5.52 17.97
C GLN A 14 20.32 -6.47 17.11
N ASP A 15 19.77 -7.64 16.83
CA ASP A 15 20.28 -8.58 15.83
C ASP A 15 19.12 -8.90 14.88
N ALA A 16 18.86 -7.96 13.97
CA ALA A 16 17.96 -8.19 12.85
C ALA A 16 18.48 -7.40 11.64
N ASP A 17 19.35 -8.09 10.91
CA ASP A 17 19.30 -8.18 9.45
C ASP A 17 19.41 -6.85 8.68
N THR A 18 20.66 -6.47 8.42
CA THR A 18 21.07 -5.38 7.51
C THR A 18 20.84 -5.69 6.02
N ASN A 19 20.09 -6.73 5.65
CA ASN A 19 19.70 -6.99 4.28
C ASN A 19 18.20 -6.76 4.11
N LYS A 20 17.79 -5.49 4.06
CA LYS A 20 16.49 -5.13 3.49
C LYS A 20 16.70 -5.11 1.97
N PRO A 21 16.25 -6.12 1.19
CA PRO A 21 16.22 -5.94 -0.25
C PRO A 21 15.29 -4.76 -0.49
N ASN A 22 15.69 -3.85 -1.37
CA ASN A 22 14.77 -2.87 -1.94
C ASN A 22 13.71 -3.64 -2.73
N HIS A 23 12.77 -4.28 -2.04
CA HIS A 23 11.58 -4.87 -2.61
C HIS A 23 10.73 -3.70 -3.05
N LEU A 24 10.94 -3.29 -4.30
CA LEU A 24 9.91 -2.58 -5.03
C LEU A 24 8.58 -3.35 -4.83
N PRO A 25 7.45 -2.65 -4.65
CA PRO A 25 6.16 -3.31 -4.50
C PRO A 25 5.99 -4.37 -5.59
N ALA A 26 5.43 -5.53 -5.27
CA ALA A 26 5.24 -6.62 -6.24
C ALA A 26 4.56 -6.12 -7.53
N THR A 27 3.68 -5.12 -7.41
CA THR A 27 3.03 -4.42 -8.53
C THR A 27 4.01 -3.66 -9.43
N VAL A 28 5.05 -3.04 -8.88
CA VAL A 28 6.10 -2.36 -9.65
C VAL A 28 6.96 -3.36 -10.40
N ALA A 29 7.26 -4.51 -9.81
CA ALA A 29 7.95 -5.59 -10.50
C ALA A 29 7.11 -6.17 -11.66
N ALA A 30 5.81 -6.39 -11.44
CA ALA A 30 4.87 -6.85 -12.47
C ALA A 30 4.73 -5.84 -13.63
N LEU A 31 4.73 -4.53 -13.34
CA LEU A 31 4.71 -3.48 -14.36
C LEU A 31 5.99 -3.44 -15.20
N VAL A 32 7.15 -3.65 -14.58
CA VAL A 32 8.44 -3.76 -15.30
C VAL A 32 8.45 -5.00 -16.20
N GLU A 33 7.89 -6.12 -15.74
CA GLU A 33 7.76 -7.33 -16.55
C GLU A 33 6.81 -7.13 -17.73
N LEU A 34 5.67 -6.44 -17.51
CA LEU A 34 4.72 -6.07 -18.56
C LEU A 34 5.40 -5.24 -19.66
N ASP A 35 6.15 -4.20 -19.28
CA ASP A 35 6.88 -3.33 -20.20
C ASP A 35 7.90 -4.11 -21.05
N GLN A 36 8.62 -5.05 -20.43
CA GLN A 36 9.55 -5.92 -21.14
C GLN A 36 8.86 -6.87 -22.13
N ILE A 37 7.70 -7.44 -21.77
CA ILE A 37 6.92 -8.31 -22.66
C ILE A 37 6.38 -7.51 -23.84
N ILE A 38 5.84 -6.31 -23.60
CA ILE A 38 5.35 -5.42 -24.65
C ILE A 38 6.48 -5.02 -25.58
N THR A 39 7.65 -4.64 -25.05
CA THR A 39 8.83 -4.28 -25.84
C THR A 39 9.30 -5.44 -26.72
N LYS A 40 9.28 -6.68 -26.19
CA LYS A 40 9.60 -7.89 -26.95
C LYS A 40 8.59 -8.18 -28.06
N LEU A 41 7.30 -7.97 -27.81
CA LEU A 41 6.25 -8.16 -28.81
C LEU A 41 6.28 -7.09 -29.91
N GLN A 42 6.64 -5.84 -29.56
CA GLN A 42 6.71 -4.72 -30.49
C GLN A 42 7.98 -4.70 -31.34
N ASN A 43 9.02 -5.47 -30.99
CA ASN A 43 10.26 -5.49 -31.74
C ASN A 43 10.07 -6.24 -33.09
N PRO A 44 10.15 -5.54 -34.23
CA PRO A 44 9.91 -6.14 -35.54
C PRO A 44 11.05 -7.07 -36.00
N LEU A 45 12.21 -7.03 -35.34
CA LEU A 45 13.36 -7.91 -35.63
C LEU A 45 13.25 -9.27 -34.93
N THR A 46 12.32 -9.44 -33.99
CA THR A 46 12.08 -10.73 -33.33
C THR A 46 11.10 -11.57 -34.12
N HIS A 47 11.59 -12.63 -34.76
CA HIS A 47 10.75 -13.69 -35.30
C HIS A 47 10.21 -14.55 -34.16
N HIS A 48 9.02 -14.23 -33.68
CA HIS A 48 8.35 -15.04 -32.67
C HIS A 48 7.67 -16.25 -33.32
N SER A 49 7.91 -17.44 -32.77
CA SER A 49 7.12 -18.61 -33.13
C SER A 49 5.68 -18.44 -32.59
N PRO A 50 4.66 -19.04 -33.25
CA PRO A 50 3.28 -18.96 -32.77
C PRO A 50 3.10 -19.47 -31.33
N THR A 51 3.92 -20.44 -30.91
CA THR A 51 3.95 -20.95 -29.53
C THR A 51 4.54 -19.93 -28.55
N ALA A 52 5.61 -19.23 -28.94
CA ALA A 52 6.23 -18.19 -28.11
C ALA A 52 5.29 -16.98 -27.94
N LEU A 53 4.58 -16.58 -29.00
CA LEU A 53 3.55 -15.54 -28.91
C LEU A 53 2.43 -15.95 -27.95
N ARG A 54 1.96 -17.19 -28.03
CA ARG A 54 0.90 -17.68 -27.14
C ARG A 54 1.32 -17.63 -25.67
N LEU A 55 2.54 -18.04 -25.35
CA LEU A 55 3.09 -17.96 -23.98
C LEU A 55 3.24 -16.51 -23.50
N LEU A 56 3.69 -15.60 -24.36
CA LEU A 56 3.82 -14.18 -23.99
C LEU A 56 2.45 -13.53 -23.75
N VAL A 57 1.44 -13.85 -24.56
CA VAL A 57 0.07 -13.35 -24.39
C VAL A 57 -0.58 -13.93 -23.13
N GLU A 58 -0.38 -15.22 -22.86
CA GLU A 58 -0.85 -15.87 -21.63
C GLU A 58 -0.21 -15.22 -20.40
N ARG A 59 1.10 -15.02 -20.42
CA ARG A 59 1.83 -14.30 -19.36
C ARG A 59 1.36 -12.86 -19.19
N LEU A 60 1.03 -12.17 -20.29
CA LEU A 60 0.47 -10.82 -20.25
C LEU A 60 -0.90 -10.80 -19.56
N ALA A 61 -1.75 -11.78 -19.86
CA ALA A 61 -3.06 -11.91 -19.24
C ALA A 61 -2.96 -12.20 -17.73
N GLU A 62 -2.04 -13.09 -17.33
CA GLU A 62 -1.74 -13.38 -15.92
C GLU A 62 -1.26 -12.12 -15.18
N LEU A 63 -0.27 -11.41 -15.73
CA LEU A 63 0.26 -10.19 -15.13
C LEU A 63 -0.80 -9.09 -15.00
N ASN A 64 -1.67 -8.95 -16.01
CA ASN A 64 -2.76 -7.98 -15.95
C ASN A 64 -3.76 -8.34 -14.82
N GLN A 65 -4.12 -9.62 -14.68
CA GLN A 65 -4.98 -10.08 -13.61
C GLN A 65 -4.34 -9.89 -12.22
N GLU A 66 -3.04 -10.15 -12.08
CA GLU A 66 -2.30 -9.91 -10.83
C GLU A 66 -2.28 -8.42 -10.46
N ILE A 67 -2.06 -7.53 -11.44
CA ILE A 67 -2.10 -6.08 -11.24
C ILE A 67 -3.51 -5.62 -10.83
N GLU A 68 -4.55 -6.07 -11.53
CA GLU A 68 -5.94 -5.76 -11.20
C GLU A 68 -6.31 -6.22 -9.78
N GLN A 69 -5.90 -7.43 -9.39
CA GLN A 69 -6.14 -7.98 -8.06
C GLN A 69 -5.41 -7.18 -6.97
N ALA A 70 -4.16 -6.78 -7.23
CA ALA A 70 -3.38 -5.95 -6.31
C ALA A 70 -4.00 -4.56 -6.14
N LEU A 71 -4.45 -3.93 -7.24
CA LEU A 71 -5.15 -2.65 -7.22
C LEU A 71 -6.48 -2.74 -6.46
N SER A 72 -7.28 -3.78 -6.71
CA SER A 72 -8.54 -4.02 -6.00
C SER A 72 -8.32 -4.17 -4.48
N THR A 73 -7.31 -4.95 -4.10
CA THR A 73 -6.93 -5.15 -2.69
C THR A 73 -6.47 -3.85 -2.04
N SER A 74 -5.68 -3.05 -2.76
CA SER A 74 -5.22 -1.74 -2.30
C SER A 74 -6.40 -0.78 -2.10
N ASN A 75 -7.35 -0.72 -3.05
CA ASN A 75 -8.55 0.08 -2.94
C ASN A 75 -9.41 -0.31 -1.73
N GLN A 76 -9.61 -1.61 -1.49
CA GLN A 76 -10.34 -2.10 -0.32
C GLN A 76 -9.65 -1.70 0.99
N THR A 77 -8.32 -1.78 1.02
CA THR A 77 -7.53 -1.38 2.19
C THR A 77 -7.66 0.11 2.45
N LEU A 78 -7.49 0.94 1.42
CA LEU A 78 -7.67 2.39 1.52
C LEU A 78 -9.10 2.76 1.94
N ALA A 79 -10.13 2.08 1.41
CA ALA A 79 -11.51 2.31 1.82
C ALA A 79 -11.71 2.05 3.32
N ARG A 80 -11.27 0.89 3.82
CA ARG A 80 -11.37 0.54 5.25
C ARG A 80 -10.60 1.51 6.14
N THR A 81 -9.38 1.89 5.75
CA THR A 81 -8.57 2.85 6.51
C THR A 81 -9.20 4.24 6.52
N SER A 82 -9.76 4.68 5.39
CA SER A 82 -10.51 5.94 5.28
C SER A 82 -11.70 5.96 6.23
N GLU A 83 -12.51 4.90 6.22
CA GLU A 83 -13.68 4.77 7.08
C GLU A 83 -13.29 4.74 8.56
N GLY A 84 -12.21 4.03 8.91
CA GLY A 84 -11.66 4.01 10.27
C GLY A 84 -11.19 5.38 10.74
N MET A 85 -10.48 6.13 9.88
CA MET A 85 -10.05 7.50 10.19
C MET A 85 -11.24 8.45 10.35
N GLN A 86 -12.25 8.33 9.48
CA GLN A 86 -13.46 9.14 9.56
C GLN A 86 -14.21 8.88 10.88
N SER A 87 -14.39 7.62 11.26
CA SER A 87 -15.00 7.24 12.53
C SER A 87 -14.23 7.81 13.74
N LEU A 88 -12.90 7.78 13.68
CA LEU A 88 -12.06 8.36 14.74
C LEU A 88 -12.19 9.90 14.78
N LEU A 89 -12.21 10.57 13.63
CA LEU A 89 -12.47 12.02 13.57
C LEU A 89 -13.85 12.37 14.13
N ASP A 90 -14.87 11.57 13.84
CA ASP A 90 -16.22 11.76 14.37
C ASP A 90 -16.27 11.55 15.90
N LEU A 91 -15.57 10.54 16.42
CA LEU A 91 -15.42 10.33 17.87
C LEU A 91 -14.69 11.48 18.55
N LEU A 92 -13.61 11.99 17.96
CA LEU A 92 -12.86 13.14 18.49
C LEU A 92 -13.70 14.42 18.46
N ARG A 93 -14.56 14.57 17.45
CA ARG A 93 -15.52 15.68 17.35
C ARG A 93 -16.61 15.59 18.42
N LEU A 94 -17.10 14.40 18.72
CA LEU A 94 -18.07 14.18 19.81
C LEU A 94 -17.44 14.35 21.20
N ALA A 95 -16.13 14.12 21.32
CA ALA A 95 -15.36 14.30 22.56
C ALA A 95 -15.04 15.78 22.90
N ASP A 96 -15.63 16.76 22.20
CA ASP A 96 -15.45 18.21 22.38
C ASP A 96 -15.73 18.74 23.80
N GLY A 97 -16.22 17.89 24.71
CA GLY A 97 -16.31 18.16 26.15
C GLY A 97 -15.01 17.97 26.95
N THR A 98 -13.91 17.48 26.35
CA THR A 98 -12.61 17.25 27.03
C THR A 98 -11.48 18.15 26.48
N PRO A 99 -10.57 18.67 27.34
CA PRO A 99 -9.76 19.85 27.02
C PRO A 99 -8.45 19.53 26.32
N PHE A 100 -8.26 19.99 25.07
CA PHE A 100 -7.00 20.14 24.29
C PHE A 100 -6.47 18.95 23.43
N PRO A 101 -6.32 17.69 23.90
CA PRO A 101 -5.68 16.65 23.09
C PRO A 101 -6.58 16.14 21.98
N ALA A 102 -7.90 16.09 22.18
CA ALA A 102 -8.84 15.65 21.15
C ALA A 102 -8.84 16.60 19.93
N ARG A 103 -8.79 17.91 20.18
CA ARG A 103 -8.70 18.93 19.11
C ARG A 103 -7.36 18.90 18.38
N GLN A 104 -6.25 18.70 19.11
CA GLN A 104 -4.94 18.52 18.48
C GLN A 104 -4.91 17.27 17.60
N LEU A 105 -5.38 16.12 18.12
CA LEU A 105 -5.45 14.88 17.34
C LEU A 105 -6.35 15.04 16.11
N PHE A 106 -7.49 15.70 16.25
CA PHE A 106 -8.37 16.00 15.11
C PHE A 106 -7.63 16.82 14.05
N SER A 107 -6.92 17.88 14.44
CA SER A 107 -6.17 18.73 13.51
C SER A 107 -5.01 18.02 12.81
N LEU A 108 -4.40 17.02 13.47
CA LEU A 108 -3.31 16.22 12.90
C LEU A 108 -3.83 15.11 11.97
N LEU A 109 -5.00 14.53 12.28
CA LEU A 109 -5.56 13.40 11.53
C LEU A 109 -6.39 13.83 10.33
N THR A 110 -6.98 15.03 10.36
CA THR A 110 -7.74 15.60 9.24
C THR A 110 -6.94 15.64 7.92
N PRO A 111 -5.71 16.19 7.88
CA PRO A 111 -4.93 16.22 6.63
C PRO A 111 -4.52 14.82 6.17
N LEU A 112 -4.22 13.89 7.09
CA LEU A 112 -3.91 12.50 6.74
C LEU A 112 -5.12 11.79 6.12
N HIS A 113 -6.32 12.05 6.64
CA HIS A 113 -7.56 11.54 6.06
C HIS A 113 -7.80 12.07 4.64
N GLN A 114 -7.52 13.36 4.40
CA GLN A 114 -7.62 13.96 3.06
C GLN A 114 -6.64 13.34 2.06
N GLU A 115 -5.38 13.15 2.45
CA GLU A 115 -4.39 12.47 1.61
C GLU A 115 -4.81 11.03 1.27
N LEU A 116 -5.44 10.33 2.22
CA LEU A 116 -5.91 8.97 2.00
C LEU A 116 -7.12 8.91 1.06
N LEU A 117 -8.04 9.87 1.16
CA LEU A 117 -9.14 10.04 0.19
C LEU A 117 -8.60 10.36 -1.20
N LEU A 118 -7.58 11.21 -1.30
CA LEU A 118 -6.94 11.59 -2.54
C LEU A 118 -6.22 10.40 -3.18
N ALA A 119 -5.46 9.62 -2.39
CA ALA A 119 -4.82 8.39 -2.85
C ALA A 119 -5.85 7.37 -3.36
N ARG A 120 -6.98 7.22 -2.67
CA ARG A 120 -8.08 6.36 -3.11
C ARG A 120 -8.70 6.86 -4.42
N TYR A 121 -8.93 8.17 -4.55
CA TYR A 121 -9.47 8.75 -5.78
C TYR A 121 -8.54 8.52 -6.98
N GLN A 122 -7.24 8.75 -6.81
CA GLN A 122 -6.24 8.50 -7.84
C GLN A 122 -6.19 7.03 -8.27
N LEU A 123 -6.41 6.11 -7.33
CA LEU A 123 -6.41 4.67 -7.58
C LEU A 123 -7.69 4.19 -8.27
N VAL A 124 -8.82 4.88 -8.10
CA VAL A 124 -10.12 4.53 -8.72
C VAL A 124 -10.32 5.19 -10.09
N GLY A 125 -9.64 6.30 -10.41
CA GLY A 125 -9.71 6.83 -11.77
C GLY A 125 -8.99 8.15 -12.02
N ARG A 126 -7.83 8.06 -12.70
CA ARG A 126 -7.75 8.62 -14.07
C ARG A 126 -8.12 7.49 -15.03
N VAL A 127 -9.40 7.42 -15.41
CA VAL A 127 -9.85 6.76 -16.64
C VAL A 127 -9.69 7.75 -17.77
#